data_AF-A0A5J4QAT3-F1
#
_entry.id   AF-A0A5J4QAT3-F1
#
_cell.length_a   1.000
_cell.length_b   1.000
_cell.length_c   1.000
_cell.angle_alpha   90.00
_cell.angle_beta   90.00
_cell.angle_gamma   90.00
#
_symmetry.space_group_name_H-M   'P 1'
#
loop_
_entity.id
_entity.type
_entity.pdbx_description
1 polymer ?
#
loop_
_entity_poly.entity_id
_entity_poly.type
_entity_poly.pdbx_seq_one_letter_code
_entity_poly.pdbx_strand_id
1 'polypeptide(L)'
;INHLFITDFEVYLRTTCRCNPNTAAKFIQLFKRIIILAKNNGWIASDPFVNYKIHFAKVDRGYLTQEEIEAIMNKQFATKRLEQVRDIFVFSCFTNLQ
;
A
#
# COMPACT_ATOMS: atom_id res chain seq x y z
N ILE A 1 9.46 -0.14 -25.90
CA ILE A 1 8.89 0.56 -24.72
C ILE A 1 9.99 1.47 -24.21
N ASN A 2 9.71 2.77 -23.99
CA ASN A 2 10.72 3.77 -23.66
C ASN A 2 10.40 4.39 -22.29
N HIS A 3 11.38 5.09 -21.69
CA HIS A 3 11.21 5.74 -20.39
C HIS A 3 10.02 6.73 -20.35
N LEU A 4 9.80 7.50 -21.43
CA LEU A 4 8.65 8.41 -21.54
C LEU A 4 7.32 7.71 -21.31
N PHE A 5 7.14 6.50 -21.87
CA PHE A 5 5.90 5.74 -21.71
C PHE A 5 5.64 5.38 -20.24
N ILE A 6 6.68 5.06 -19.48
CA ILE A 6 6.53 4.73 -18.05
C ILE A 6 6.08 5.96 -17.27
N THR A 7 6.67 7.13 -17.56
CA THR A 7 6.30 8.40 -16.94
C THR A 7 4.87 8.82 -17.32
N ASP A 8 4.49 8.72 -18.60
CA ASP A 8 3.14 9.04 -19.05
C ASP A 8 2.10 8.09 -18.45
N PHE A 9 2.44 6.81 -18.31
CA PHE A 9 1.59 5.82 -17.65
C PHE A 9 1.42 6.12 -16.16
N GLU A 10 2.48 6.54 -15.46
CA GLU A 10 2.39 6.99 -14.07
C GLU A 10 1.48 8.23 -13.95
N VAL A 11 1.64 9.21 -14.84
CA VAL A 11 0.79 10.41 -14.88
C VAL A 11 -0.66 10.00 -15.11
N TYR A 12 -0.95 9.14 -16.08
CA TYR A 12 -2.29 8.63 -16.37
C TYR A 12 -2.93 7.93 -15.15
N LEU A 13 -2.17 7.10 -14.43
CA LEU A 13 -2.66 6.43 -13.22
C LEU A 13 -3.03 7.44 -12.12
N ARG A 14 -2.28 8.53 -12.00
CA ARG A 14 -2.50 9.56 -10.99
C ARG A 14 -3.62 10.54 -11.36
N THR A 15 -3.71 10.95 -12.62
CA THR A 15 -4.66 11.99 -13.09
C THR A 15 -5.99 11.39 -13.49
N THR A 16 -5.98 10.38 -14.36
CA THR A 16 -7.20 9.79 -14.94
C THR A 16 -7.80 8.75 -14.02
N CYS A 17 -6.98 7.82 -13.51
CA CYS A 17 -7.46 6.76 -12.60
C CYS A 17 -7.56 7.20 -11.14
N ARG A 18 -7.15 8.45 -10.81
CA ARG A 18 -7.15 9.03 -9.47
C ARG A 18 -6.54 8.11 -8.40
N CYS A 19 -5.53 7.32 -8.79
CA CYS A 19 -4.88 6.40 -7.88
C CYS A 19 -4.01 7.18 -6.89
N ASN A 20 -4.04 6.77 -5.62
CA ASN A 20 -3.08 7.25 -4.63
C ASN A 20 -1.65 6.94 -5.13
N PRO A 21 -0.66 7.83 -4.92
CA PRO A 21 0.75 7.59 -5.27
C PRO A 21 1.27 6.18 -4.96
N ASN A 22 0.90 5.60 -3.82
CA ASN A 22 1.33 4.24 -3.47
C ASN A 22 0.64 3.15 -4.28
N THR A 23 -0.63 3.35 -4.64
CA THR A 23 -1.36 2.45 -5.51
C THR A 23 -0.80 2.53 -6.93
N ALA A 24 -0.51 3.72 -7.43
CA ALA A 24 0.15 3.92 -8.72
C ALA A 24 1.53 3.24 -8.74
N ALA A 25 2.35 3.43 -7.70
CA ALA A 25 3.64 2.77 -7.55
C ALA A 25 3.54 1.23 -7.57
N LYS A 26 2.50 0.65 -6.95
CA LYS A 26 2.23 -0.80 -7.04
C LYS A 26 1.91 -1.25 -8.48
N PHE A 27 1.12 -0.48 -9.23
CA PHE A 27 0.84 -0.79 -10.63
C PHE A 27 2.11 -0.71 -11.49
N ILE A 28 2.95 0.30 -11.27
CA ILE A 28 4.25 0.41 -11.94
C ILE A 28 5.16 -0.78 -11.59
N GLN A 29 5.15 -1.24 -10.34
CA GLN A 29 5.91 -2.43 -9.92
C GLN A 29 5.41 -3.71 -10.61
N LEU A 30 4.08 -3.87 -10.74
CA LEU A 30 3.49 -4.96 -11.49
C LEU A 30 3.91 -4.91 -12.96
N PHE A 31 3.85 -3.72 -13.57
CA PHE A 31 4.25 -3.55 -14.97
C PHE A 31 5.73 -3.85 -15.17
N LYS A 32 6.61 -3.40 -14.27
CA LYS A 32 8.04 -3.78 -14.27
C LYS A 32 8.23 -5.29 -14.23
N ARG A 33 7.45 -6.03 -13.43
CA ARG A 33 7.52 -7.50 -13.36
C ARG A 33 7.16 -8.16 -14.70
N ILE A 34 6.13 -7.66 -15.38
CA ILE A 34 5.73 -8.14 -16.71
C ILE A 34 6.83 -7.90 -17.74
N ILE A 35 7.46 -6.72 -17.72
CA ILE A 35 8.57 -6.37 -18.62
C ILE A 35 9.80 -7.25 -18.39
N ILE A 36 10.15 -7.53 -17.13
CA ILE A 36 11.23 -8.46 -16.79
C ILE A 36 10.91 -9.87 -17.29
N LEU A 37 9.68 -10.35 -17.12
CA LEU A 37 9.24 -11.66 -17.63
C LEU A 37 9.39 -11.73 -19.15
N ALA A 38 8.89 -10.71 -19.86
CA ALA A 38 8.98 -10.64 -21.32
C ALA A 38 10.43 -10.56 -21.81
N LYS A 39 11.32 -9.86 -21.08
CA LYS A 39 12.77 -9.85 -21.36
C LYS A 39 13.38 -11.24 -21.15
N ASN A 40 13.07 -11.91 -20.05
CA ASN A 40 13.58 -13.25 -19.75
C ASN A 40 13.12 -14.29 -20.78
N ASN A 41 11.92 -14.11 -21.34
CA ASN A 41 11.37 -14.93 -22.42
C ASN A 41 11.90 -14.53 -23.82
N GLY A 42 12.79 -13.54 -23.91
CA GLY A 42 13.38 -13.07 -25.16
C GLY A 42 12.47 -12.22 -26.05
N TRP A 43 11.30 -11.79 -25.57
CA TRP A 43 10.34 -10.99 -26.34
C TRP A 43 10.74 -9.52 -26.47
N ILE A 44 11.62 -9.04 -25.59
CA ILE A 44 12.16 -7.68 -25.62
C ILE A 44 13.65 -7.69 -25.31
N ALA A 45 14.42 -7.00 -26.15
CA ALA A 45 15.88 -6.92 -26.04
C ALA A 45 16.36 -5.88 -25.01
N SER A 46 15.56 -4.84 -24.74
CA SER A 46 15.93 -3.73 -23.87
C SER A 46 14.90 -3.52 -22.77
N ASP A 47 15.37 -3.33 -21.54
CA ASP A 47 14.53 -3.08 -20.38
C ASP A 47 14.38 -1.56 -20.14
N PRO A 48 13.18 -0.99 -20.33
CA PRO A 48 12.92 0.43 -20.10
C PRO A 48 12.94 0.82 -18.61
N PHE A 49 12.93 -0.14 -17.68
CA PHE A 49 12.96 0.09 -16.24
C PHE A 49 14.37 0.16 -15.64
N VAL A 50 15.43 0.00 -16.44
CA VAL A 50 16.83 -0.06 -15.95
C VAL A 50 17.19 1.17 -15.13
N ASN A 51 16.74 2.35 -15.54
CA ASN A 51 17.04 3.62 -14.85
C ASN A 51 15.82 4.20 -14.11
N TYR A 52 14.69 3.50 -14.07
CA TYR A 52 13.46 4.00 -13.44
C TYR A 52 13.37 3.53 -11.97
N LYS A 53 13.36 4.49 -11.04
CA LYS A 53 13.18 4.24 -9.60
C LYS A 53 11.72 4.47 -9.19
N ILE A 54 11.05 3.39 -8.80
CA ILE A 54 9.70 3.45 -8.23
C ILE A 54 9.80 4.06 -6.83
N HIS A 55 9.15 5.20 -6.61
CA HIS A 55 9.08 5.85 -5.30
C HIS A 55 7.74 5.58 -4.65
N PHE A 56 7.77 5.04 -3.44
CA PHE A 56 6.59 4.95 -2.58
C PHE A 56 6.55 6.16 -1.66
N ALA A 57 5.38 6.79 -1.55
CA ALA A 57 5.14 7.79 -0.54
C ALA A 57 5.10 7.09 0.83
N LYS A 58 5.97 7.49 1.75
CA LYS A 58 5.94 6.99 3.13
C LYS A 58 4.59 7.37 3.74
N VAL A 59 3.76 6.37 4.00
CA VAL A 59 2.51 6.55 4.75
C VAL A 59 2.84 6.16 6.18
N ASP A 60 2.82 7.15 7.05
CA ASP A 60 2.79 6.89 8.48
C ASP A 60 1.40 6.33 8.80
N ARG A 61 1.36 5.09 9.28
CA ARG A 61 0.08 4.45 9.66
C ARG A 61 -0.37 4.87 11.05
N GLY A 62 0.42 5.69 11.75
CA GLY A 62 0.22 5.98 13.16
C GLY A 62 0.41 4.72 14.01
N TYR A 63 0.53 4.92 15.30
CA TYR A 63 0.43 3.88 16.31
C TYR A 63 -0.44 4.44 17.42
N LEU A 64 -1.16 3.56 18.12
CA LEU A 64 -1.93 3.98 19.28
C LEU A 64 -0.96 4.18 20.45
N THR A 65 -1.08 5.31 21.14
CA THR A 65 -0.40 5.49 22.43
C THR A 65 -1.10 4.70 23.53
N GLN A 66 -0.43 4.52 24.67
CA GLN A 66 -1.01 3.83 25.81
C GLN A 66 -2.32 4.49 26.28
N GLU A 67 -2.35 5.82 26.27
CA GLU A 67 -3.52 6.62 26.66
C GLU A 67 -4.69 6.41 25.68
N GLU A 68 -4.40 6.27 24.38
CA GLU A 68 -5.43 5.99 23.37
C GLU A 68 -5.99 4.57 23.51
N ILE A 69 -5.15 3.59 23.85
CA ILE A 69 -5.59 2.21 24.14
C ILE A 69 -6.48 2.18 25.39
N GLU A 70 -6.09 2.89 26.46
CA GLU A 70 -6.90 3.01 27.69
C GLU A 70 -8.23 3.71 27.43
N ALA A 71 -8.25 4.75 26.58
CA ALA A 71 -9.48 5.41 26.17
C ALA A 71 -10.41 4.46 25.40
N ILE A 72 -9.87 3.62 24.51
CA ILE A 72 -10.65 2.60 23.79
C ILE A 72 -11.20 1.55 24.75
N MET A 73 -10.39 1.11 25.71
CA MET A 73 -10.75 0.10 26.70
C MET A 73 -11.91 0.56 27.61
N ASN A 74 -11.84 1.81 28.07
CA ASN A 74 -12.85 2.38 28.98
C ASN A 74 -14.08 2.96 28.25
N LYS A 75 -14.07 2.97 26.91
CA LYS A 75 -15.20 3.49 26.13
C LYS A 75 -16.44 2.63 26.34
N GLN A 76 -17.53 3.29 26.72
CA GLN A 76 -18.86 2.69 26.83
C GLN A 76 -19.51 2.64 25.45
N PHE A 77 -19.92 1.46 25.02
CA PHE A 77 -20.61 1.26 23.74
C PHE A 77 -22.07 0.91 24.00
N ALA A 78 -22.98 1.47 23.19
CA ALA A 78 -24.42 1.22 23.33
C ALA A 78 -24.85 -0.21 22.93
N THR A 79 -23.96 -1.02 22.36
CA THR A 79 -24.29 -2.33 21.81
C THR A 79 -23.23 -3.36 22.21
N LYS A 80 -23.68 -4.51 22.74
CA LYS A 80 -22.81 -5.64 23.12
C LYS A 80 -21.86 -6.11 22.02
N ARG A 81 -22.29 -6.04 20.75
CA ARG A 81 -21.44 -6.38 19.60
C ARG A 81 -20.20 -5.49 19.51
N LEU A 82 -20.33 -4.20 19.82
CA LEU A 82 -19.19 -3.28 19.79
C LEU A 82 -18.27 -3.47 20.99
N GLU A 83 -18.80 -3.87 22.15
CA GLU A 83 -17.99 -4.27 23.30
C GLU A 83 -17.13 -5.49 22.98
N GLN A 84 -17.70 -6.52 22.33
CA GLN A 84 -16.94 -7.69 21.88
C GLN A 84 -15.83 -7.32 20.89
N VAL A 85 -16.09 -6.40 19.96
CA VAL A 85 -15.08 -5.91 19.01
C VAL A 85 -13.97 -5.16 19.75
N ARG A 86 -14.31 -4.32 20.73
CA ARG A 86 -13.32 -3.64 21.59
C ARG A 86 -12.46 -4.66 22.32
N ASP A 87 -13.08 -5.65 22.96
CA ASP A 87 -12.34 -6.62 23.79
C ASP A 87 -11.37 -7.46 22.94
N ILE A 88 -11.79 -7.90 21.75
CA ILE A 88 -10.91 -8.61 20.80
C ILE A 88 -9.79 -7.67 20.32
N PHE A 89 -10.11 -6.43 19.96
CA PHE A 89 -9.12 -5.45 19.50
C PHE A 89 -8.06 -5.17 20.56
N VAL A 90 -8.48 -4.90 21.80
CA VAL A 90 -7.61 -4.64 22.94
C VAL A 90 -6.77 -5.88 23.25
N PHE A 91 -7.36 -7.07 23.24
CA PHE A 91 -6.64 -8.33 23.40
C PHE A 91 -5.53 -8.50 22.35
N SER A 92 -5.84 -8.27 21.06
CA SER A 92 -4.86 -8.33 19.97
C SER A 92 -3.70 -7.35 20.14
N CYS A 93 -3.95 -6.14 20.68
CA CYS A 93 -2.91 -5.17 20.99
C CYS A 93 -1.91 -5.67 22.05
N PHE A 94 -2.38 -6.40 23.07
CA PHE A 94 -1.51 -6.93 24.12
C PHE A 94 -0.79 -8.22 23.75
N THR A 95 -1.36 -9.03 22.85
CA THR A 95 -0.77 -10.32 22.48
C THR A 95 0.05 -10.26 21.18
N ASN A 96 0.13 -9.11 20.51
CA ASN A 96 0.69 -8.97 19.16
C ASN A 96 0.10 -10.00 18.16
N LEU A 97 -1.19 -10.32 18.29
CA LEU A 97 -1.88 -11.17 17.31
C LEU A 97 -2.11 -10.34 16.05
N GLN A 98 -1.28 -10.61 15.03
CA GLN A 98 -1.33 -9.96 13.72
C GLN A 98 -2.04 -10.83 12.69
#